data_AF-A0AAV0N390-F1
#
_entry.id   AF-A0AAV0N390-F1
#
_cell.length_a   1.000
_cell.length_b   1.000
_cell.length_c   1.000
_cell.angle_alpha   90.00
_cell.angle_beta   90.00
_cell.angle_gamma   90.00
#
_symmetry.space_group_name_H-M   'P 1'
#
loop_
_entity.id
_entity.type
_entity.pdbx_description
1 polymer ?
#
loop_
_entity_poly.entity_id
_entity_poly.type
_entity_poly.pdbx_seq_one_letter_code
_entity_poly.pdbx_strand_id
1 'polypeptide(L)'
;MAIGGQDVICVRQKHSSTIAPADIRKHLEDLGDFLFSDKRSPSLMQRNARDGKQKVPEVFNRILQSNTMQLTSITETSSKEGLTIVCSKRGGDVFSHSHSNWLQTVHAKPEAILFKFVPITSLLTGVPGSGYLSHAINLYLRYKPTPEDLQYFLEFQVPKQWAPMFSELPLRHQRKKASSPSLRFSFMGPRLFVSSAQVSSDKKPVVGLRLYLEGKKCNKLAIHIQHLSSLPNLMNTASSNTASISRPCQWQGSDQYPSSAQFLEPVRWKRYSKICTSVVKHDPTWLHDGGVFVVTGAQLLSKGKWPNSVLHLRLLFTHLPHCSIRKTEWAAVPEGPHKTSILTNISTTFTFTQRTPPGQDKQAAAPAALNSGVYPDGPPVPVSSRKLLKYVETAEIVRGPHDTPGHWLVTAGKLVVDGGKIGLHVKFALLDYPDC
;
A
#
# COMPACT_ATOMS: atom_id res chain seq x y z
N MET A 1 -0.13 -36.71 -5.98
CA MET A 1 -0.42 -36.75 -4.54
C MET A 1 0.41 -37.88 -3.95
N ALA A 2 0.96 -37.72 -2.75
CA ALA A 2 1.62 -38.81 -2.02
C ALA A 2 0.98 -38.94 -0.64
N ILE A 3 0.80 -40.18 -0.19
CA ILE A 3 0.14 -40.54 1.08
C ILE A 3 1.13 -41.41 1.87
N GLY A 4 1.25 -41.17 3.17
CA GLY A 4 2.21 -41.86 4.03
C GLY A 4 2.32 -41.16 5.38
N GLY A 5 3.53 -41.07 5.91
CA GLY A 5 3.84 -40.37 7.14
C GLY A 5 4.90 -39.31 6.89
N GLN A 6 4.80 -38.18 7.59
CA GLN A 6 5.77 -37.10 7.51
C GLN A 6 6.08 -36.59 8.91
N ASP A 7 7.36 -36.63 9.29
CA ASP A 7 7.88 -36.09 10.54
C ASP A 7 8.95 -35.03 10.19
N VAL A 8 8.66 -33.76 10.47
CA VAL A 8 9.43 -32.61 9.97
C VAL A 8 9.75 -31.66 11.10
N ILE A 9 11.00 -31.19 11.10
CA ILE A 9 11.51 -30.15 11.99
C ILE A 9 12.01 -28.99 11.13
N CYS A 10 11.47 -27.80 11.37
CA CYS A 10 11.82 -26.58 10.67
C CYS A 10 12.35 -25.53 11.65
N VAL A 11 13.32 -24.73 11.22
CA VAL A 11 13.80 -23.57 11.98
C VAL A 11 13.50 -22.30 11.18
N ARG A 12 12.81 -21.35 11.82
CA ARG A 12 12.55 -20.02 11.31
C ARG A 12 13.47 -19.02 12.00
N GLN A 13 14.32 -18.36 11.24
CA GLN A 13 15.24 -17.34 11.73
C GLN A 13 14.71 -15.93 11.42
N LYS A 14 14.59 -15.06 12.43
CA LYS A 14 14.27 -13.64 12.26
C LYS A 14 15.51 -12.86 11.81
N HIS A 15 15.31 -11.77 11.06
CA HIS A 15 16.39 -10.87 10.62
C HIS A 15 17.20 -10.24 11.76
N SER A 16 16.65 -10.22 12.98
CA SER A 16 17.32 -9.73 14.19
C SER A 16 18.28 -10.74 14.83
N SER A 17 18.35 -11.97 14.32
CA SER A 17 19.19 -13.03 14.86
C SER A 17 20.66 -12.83 14.44
N THR A 18 21.59 -12.96 15.39
CA THR A 18 23.04 -12.82 15.17
C THR A 18 23.74 -14.15 14.82
N ILE A 19 22.99 -15.27 14.78
CA ILE A 19 23.54 -16.61 14.59
C ILE A 19 23.74 -16.87 13.09
N ALA A 20 24.89 -17.42 12.71
CA ALA A 20 25.17 -17.75 11.32
C ALA A 20 24.24 -18.90 10.83
N PRO A 21 23.70 -18.85 9.59
CA PRO A 21 22.87 -19.92 9.05
C PRO A 21 23.55 -21.29 9.01
N ALA A 22 24.88 -21.33 8.87
CA ALA A 22 25.66 -22.57 8.90
C ALA A 22 25.62 -23.26 10.28
N ASP A 23 25.69 -22.49 11.36
CA ASP A 23 25.60 -23.02 12.72
C ASP A 23 24.18 -23.54 13.02
N ILE A 24 23.15 -22.82 12.56
CA ILE A 24 21.75 -23.25 12.69
C ILE A 24 21.53 -24.57 11.96
N ARG A 25 22.06 -24.70 10.74
CA ARG A 25 21.96 -25.94 9.97
C ARG A 25 22.61 -27.12 10.70
N LYS A 26 23.82 -26.92 11.23
CA LYS A 26 24.52 -27.96 12.01
C LYS A 26 23.69 -28.40 13.22
N HIS A 27 23.15 -27.44 13.99
CA HIS A 27 22.31 -27.75 15.15
C HIS A 27 20.99 -28.45 14.77
N LEU A 28 20.42 -28.12 13.60
CA LEU A 28 19.22 -28.80 13.10
C LEU A 28 19.51 -30.24 12.65
N GLU A 29 20.66 -30.47 12.02
CA GLU A 29 21.12 -31.82 11.65
C GLU A 29 21.36 -32.67 12.92
N ASP A 30 22.08 -32.14 13.91
CA ASP A 30 22.31 -32.80 15.20
C ASP A 30 20.99 -33.13 15.92
N LEU A 31 20.00 -32.23 15.88
CA LEU A 31 18.69 -32.42 16.47
C LEU A 31 17.87 -33.49 15.71
N GLY A 32 17.94 -33.48 14.38
CA GLY A 32 17.30 -34.48 13.53
C GLY A 32 17.85 -35.88 13.79
N ASP A 33 19.17 -36.02 13.89
CA ASP A 33 19.82 -37.28 14.22
C ASP A 33 19.36 -37.82 15.58
N PHE A 34 19.24 -36.94 16.58
CA PHE A 34 18.74 -37.31 17.91
C PHE A 34 17.28 -37.76 17.89
N LEU A 35 16.40 -37.03 17.18
CA LEU A 35 14.96 -37.29 17.19
C LEU A 35 14.55 -38.45 16.29
N PHE A 36 15.20 -38.64 15.14
CA PHE A 36 14.79 -39.64 14.15
C PHE A 36 15.53 -40.97 14.25
N SER A 37 16.70 -41.01 14.90
CA SER A 37 17.46 -42.27 15.02
C SER A 37 17.03 -43.14 16.21
N ASP A 38 16.09 -42.69 17.06
CA ASP A 38 15.69 -43.31 18.35
C ASP A 38 16.83 -43.62 19.33
N LYS A 39 18.05 -43.24 18.97
CA LYS A 39 19.23 -43.28 19.80
C LYS A 39 19.12 -42.12 20.77
N ARG A 40 18.50 -42.35 21.93
CA ARG A 40 18.72 -41.53 23.14
C ARG A 40 20.16 -41.73 23.64
N SER A 41 21.15 -41.57 22.78
CA SER A 41 22.55 -41.67 23.14
C SER A 41 22.99 -40.31 23.69
N PRO A 42 23.29 -40.19 24.99
CA PRO A 42 23.80 -38.95 25.58
C PRO A 42 25.16 -38.49 25.00
N SER A 43 25.73 -39.22 24.05
CA SER A 43 27.03 -38.97 23.41
C SER A 43 27.03 -37.81 22.39
N LEU A 44 25.89 -37.47 21.77
CA LEU A 44 25.79 -36.27 20.92
C LEU A 44 25.92 -34.98 21.74
N MET A 45 25.46 -35.02 23.00
CA MET A 45 25.49 -33.88 23.93
C MET A 45 26.91 -33.59 24.47
N GLN A 46 27.79 -34.59 24.58
CA GLN A 46 29.14 -34.41 25.15
C GLN A 46 30.18 -33.91 24.15
N ARG A 47 29.95 -34.01 22.83
CA ARG A 47 30.92 -33.54 21.84
C ARG A 47 31.06 -32.01 21.82
N ASN A 48 29.97 -31.30 22.11
CA ASN A 48 29.95 -29.83 22.13
C ASN A 48 30.28 -29.21 23.50
N ALA A 49 30.32 -30.01 24.58
CA ALA A 49 30.69 -29.54 25.91
C ALA A 49 32.21 -29.55 26.17
N ARG A 50 32.98 -30.40 25.47
CA ARG A 50 34.45 -30.44 25.61
C ARG A 50 35.17 -29.40 24.76
N ASP A 51 34.54 -28.86 23.72
CA ASP A 51 35.13 -27.87 22.82
C ASP A 51 34.39 -26.54 23.02
N GLY A 52 34.89 -25.71 23.93
CA GLY A 52 34.21 -24.54 24.51
C GLY A 52 33.91 -23.36 23.55
N LYS A 53 33.56 -23.62 22.29
CA LYS A 53 33.37 -22.59 21.24
C LYS A 53 31.97 -22.51 20.64
N GLN A 54 31.07 -23.49 20.82
CA GLN A 54 29.71 -23.44 20.26
C GLN A 54 28.63 -23.54 21.35
N LYS A 55 28.06 -22.40 21.74
CA LYS A 55 26.88 -22.35 22.61
C LYS A 55 25.64 -22.79 21.80
N VAL A 56 25.11 -23.97 22.11
CA VAL A 56 23.84 -24.45 21.53
C VAL A 56 22.72 -23.48 21.92
N PRO A 57 21.95 -22.93 20.97
CA PRO A 57 20.88 -21.99 21.29
C PRO A 57 19.80 -22.62 22.17
N GLU A 58 19.26 -21.86 23.13
CA GLU A 58 18.33 -22.35 24.16
C GLU A 58 17.10 -23.07 23.59
N VAL A 59 16.63 -22.64 22.41
CA VAL A 59 15.48 -23.23 21.71
C VAL A 59 15.68 -24.70 21.36
N PHE A 60 16.89 -25.10 20.97
CA PHE A 60 17.21 -26.50 20.64
C PHE A 60 17.23 -27.34 21.92
N ASN A 61 17.80 -26.80 23.01
CA ASN A 61 17.82 -27.48 24.31
C ASN A 61 16.41 -27.69 24.86
N ARG A 62 15.51 -26.72 24.68
CA ARG A 62 14.12 -26.84 25.12
C ARG A 62 13.38 -27.98 24.42
N ILE A 63 13.60 -28.16 23.11
CA ILE A 63 12.99 -29.26 22.35
C ILE A 63 13.58 -30.61 22.75
N LEU A 64 14.89 -30.68 22.97
CA LEU A 64 15.55 -31.89 23.47
C LEU A 64 15.02 -32.33 24.85
N GLN A 65 14.60 -31.37 25.68
CA GLN A 65 14.02 -31.60 27.00
C GLN A 65 12.50 -31.83 26.97
N SER A 66 11.83 -31.60 25.84
CA SER A 66 10.38 -31.74 25.70
C SER A 66 10.00 -33.20 25.35
N ASN A 67 8.91 -33.70 25.92
CA ASN A 67 8.41 -35.04 25.59
C ASN A 67 7.82 -35.07 24.17
N THR A 68 8.09 -36.12 23.39
CA THR A 68 7.61 -36.35 22.01
C THR A 68 6.09 -36.14 21.84
N MET A 69 5.30 -36.39 22.89
CA MET A 69 3.86 -36.18 22.98
C MET A 69 3.40 -34.73 22.77
N GLN A 70 4.25 -33.74 23.09
CA GLN A 70 3.91 -32.32 22.94
C GLN A 70 4.11 -31.82 21.50
N LEU A 71 4.92 -32.50 20.68
CA LEU A 71 5.24 -32.11 19.29
C LEU A 71 4.23 -32.62 18.25
N THR A 72 3.10 -33.16 18.72
CA THR A 72 2.08 -33.84 17.91
C THR A 72 1.12 -32.88 17.20
N SER A 73 1.05 -31.63 17.67
CA SER A 73 0.42 -30.49 17.01
C SER A 73 1.46 -29.39 16.90
N ILE A 74 1.50 -28.66 15.78
CA ILE A 74 2.52 -27.67 15.40
C ILE A 74 3.04 -26.92 16.64
N THR A 75 4.19 -27.33 17.19
CA THR A 75 4.78 -26.67 18.35
C THR A 75 5.73 -25.59 17.88
N GLU A 76 5.38 -24.33 18.13
CA GLU A 76 6.30 -23.21 17.93
C GLU A 76 6.99 -22.87 19.26
N THR A 77 8.32 -23.04 19.32
CA THR A 77 9.12 -22.52 20.45
C THR A 77 9.97 -21.37 19.95
N SER A 78 9.78 -20.17 20.50
CA SER A 78 10.55 -18.97 20.12
C SER A 78 11.55 -18.61 21.21
N SER A 79 12.78 -18.27 20.83
CA SER A 79 13.80 -17.78 21.78
C SER A 79 14.12 -16.30 21.62
N LYS A 80 14.88 -15.77 22.60
CA LYS A 80 15.37 -14.39 22.62
C LYS A 80 16.39 -14.12 21.50
N GLU A 81 17.02 -15.16 20.96
CA GLU A 81 17.97 -15.11 19.84
C GLU A 81 17.29 -15.01 18.45
N GLY A 82 15.96 -14.86 18.41
CA GLY A 82 15.20 -14.68 17.18
C GLY A 82 14.99 -15.97 16.37
N LEU A 83 15.17 -17.13 17.00
CA LEU A 83 14.90 -18.44 16.40
C LEU A 83 13.53 -18.97 16.84
N THR A 84 12.80 -19.57 15.91
CA THR A 84 11.60 -20.35 16.19
C THR A 84 11.73 -21.74 15.61
N ILE A 85 11.63 -22.79 16.43
CA ILE A 85 11.60 -24.17 15.91
C ILE A 85 10.14 -24.62 15.84
N VAL A 86 9.79 -25.23 14.72
CA VAL A 86 8.48 -25.76 14.40
C VAL A 86 8.60 -27.24 14.08
N CYS A 87 7.91 -28.09 14.84
CA CYS A 87 7.86 -29.52 14.58
C CYS A 87 6.45 -29.90 14.13
N SER A 88 6.36 -30.75 13.10
CA SER A 88 5.09 -31.22 12.55
C SER A 88 5.21 -32.70 12.20
N LYS A 89 4.33 -33.50 12.81
CA LYS A 89 4.20 -34.93 12.55
C LYS A 89 2.80 -35.21 12.02
N ARG A 90 2.72 -35.96 10.92
CA ARG A 90 1.49 -36.29 10.17
C ARG A 90 1.49 -37.76 9.76
N GLY A 91 0.34 -38.39 9.74
CA GLY A 91 0.19 -39.84 9.51
C GLY A 91 0.72 -40.69 10.65
N GLY A 92 0.31 -41.96 10.70
CA GLY A 92 0.60 -42.89 11.78
C GLY A 92 -0.08 -42.50 13.11
N ASP A 93 0.35 -43.16 14.18
CA ASP A 93 0.03 -42.76 15.55
C ASP A 93 1.00 -41.66 15.99
N VAL A 94 0.55 -40.41 15.85
CA VAL A 94 1.35 -39.21 16.16
C VAL A 94 1.84 -39.20 17.62
N PHE A 95 1.12 -39.88 18.53
CA PHE A 95 1.46 -39.99 19.94
C PHE A 95 2.54 -41.04 20.25
N SER A 96 3.09 -41.71 19.25
CA SER A 96 4.17 -42.67 19.47
C SER A 96 5.44 -42.01 20.05
N HIS A 97 6.00 -42.62 21.09
CA HIS A 97 7.14 -42.09 21.84
C HIS A 97 8.49 -42.15 21.10
N SER A 98 8.59 -43.00 20.08
CA SER A 98 9.79 -43.21 19.26
C SER A 98 9.44 -43.10 17.78
N HIS A 99 10.39 -42.61 16.98
CA HIS A 99 10.24 -42.43 15.55
C HIS A 99 10.08 -43.78 14.83
N SER A 100 10.83 -44.81 15.22
CA SER A 100 10.71 -46.17 14.67
C SER A 100 9.35 -46.79 14.96
N ASN A 101 8.82 -46.64 16.18
CA ASN A 101 7.47 -47.11 16.52
C ASN A 101 6.42 -46.36 15.70
N TRP A 102 6.56 -45.04 15.58
CA TRP A 102 5.71 -44.23 14.71
C TRP A 102 5.75 -44.72 13.25
N LEU A 103 6.94 -44.95 12.67
CA LEU A 103 7.11 -45.46 11.31
C LEU A 103 6.33 -46.77 11.08
N GLN A 104 6.33 -47.68 12.07
CA GLN A 104 5.55 -48.91 11.98
C GLN A 104 4.04 -48.67 11.95
N THR A 105 3.53 -47.56 12.47
CA THR A 105 2.08 -47.24 12.45
C THR A 105 1.63 -46.51 11.19
N VAL A 106 2.55 -45.97 10.40
CA VAL A 106 2.25 -45.15 9.20
C VAL A 106 1.47 -45.95 8.16
N HIS A 107 1.80 -47.22 7.94
CA HIS A 107 1.11 -48.05 6.94
C HIS A 107 -0.36 -48.28 7.29
N ALA A 108 -0.68 -48.37 8.58
CA ALA A 108 -2.04 -48.62 9.06
C ALA A 108 -2.90 -47.35 9.09
N LYS A 109 -2.28 -46.18 9.28
CA LYS A 109 -2.96 -44.87 9.34
C LYS A 109 -2.25 -43.81 8.50
N PRO A 110 -2.18 -43.95 7.16
CA PRO A 110 -1.43 -43.02 6.33
C PRO A 110 -2.21 -41.70 6.15
N GLU A 111 -1.49 -40.58 6.03
CA GLU A 111 -2.04 -39.24 5.80
C GLU A 111 -1.47 -38.63 4.51
N ALA A 112 -2.14 -37.64 3.92
CA ALA A 112 -1.65 -36.95 2.74
C ALA A 112 -0.43 -36.06 3.10
N ILE A 113 0.74 -36.42 2.54
CA ILE A 113 2.02 -35.75 2.79
C ILE A 113 2.44 -34.81 1.65
N LEU A 114 1.94 -35.04 0.44
CA LEU A 114 2.22 -34.19 -0.72
C LEU A 114 0.96 -33.94 -1.53
N PHE A 115 0.63 -32.66 -1.67
CA PHE A 115 -0.53 -32.19 -2.41
C PHE A 115 -0.14 -31.68 -3.80
N LYS A 116 -0.97 -31.98 -4.80
CA LYS A 116 -0.93 -31.30 -6.10
C LYS A 116 -2.24 -30.54 -6.21
N PHE A 117 -2.17 -29.22 -6.23
CA PHE A 117 -3.34 -28.36 -6.27
C PHE A 117 -3.72 -28.04 -7.71
N VAL A 118 -5.00 -28.13 -8.02
CA VAL A 118 -5.60 -27.70 -9.28
C VAL A 118 -6.51 -26.51 -8.95
N PRO A 119 -6.39 -25.38 -9.66
CA PRO A 119 -7.21 -24.22 -9.35
C PRO A 119 -8.69 -24.54 -9.64
N ILE A 120 -9.57 -24.09 -8.75
CA ILE A 120 -11.03 -24.32 -8.86
C ILE A 120 -11.61 -23.79 -10.17
N THR A 121 -10.95 -22.81 -10.79
CA THR A 121 -11.31 -22.26 -12.11
C THR A 121 -11.25 -23.30 -13.24
N SER A 122 -10.46 -24.36 -13.08
CA SER A 122 -10.41 -25.49 -14.02
C SER A 122 -11.73 -26.26 -14.08
N LEU A 123 -12.54 -26.21 -13.00
CA LEU A 123 -13.87 -26.82 -12.96
C LEU A 123 -14.94 -25.93 -13.62
N LEU A 124 -14.61 -24.68 -13.94
CA LEU A 124 -15.55 -23.69 -14.48
C LEU A 124 -15.36 -23.45 -15.98
N THR A 125 -14.65 -24.35 -16.67
CA THR A 125 -14.47 -24.28 -18.13
C THR A 125 -15.83 -24.32 -18.83
N GLY A 126 -16.13 -23.30 -19.64
CA GLY A 126 -17.42 -23.18 -20.34
C GLY A 126 -18.52 -22.46 -19.55
N VAL A 127 -18.30 -22.12 -18.27
CA VAL A 127 -19.25 -21.31 -17.49
C VAL A 127 -19.04 -19.82 -17.80
N PRO A 128 -20.08 -19.08 -18.23
CA PRO A 128 -20.01 -17.63 -18.40
C PRO A 128 -19.59 -16.95 -17.09
N GLY A 129 -18.63 -16.02 -17.17
CA GLY A 129 -18.14 -15.29 -15.99
C GLY A 129 -17.05 -15.99 -15.17
N SER A 130 -16.58 -17.18 -15.57
CA SER A 130 -15.43 -17.87 -14.94
C SER A 130 -14.13 -17.04 -14.92
N GLY A 131 -13.99 -16.09 -15.85
CA GLY A 131 -12.90 -15.11 -15.87
C GLY A 131 -12.88 -14.19 -14.65
N TYR A 132 -14.04 -13.83 -14.07
CA TYR A 132 -14.11 -12.98 -12.89
C TYR A 132 -13.54 -13.67 -11.66
N LEU A 133 -13.85 -14.96 -11.45
CA LEU A 133 -13.29 -15.73 -10.35
C LEU A 133 -11.77 -15.88 -10.50
N SER A 134 -11.30 -16.16 -11.72
CA SER A 134 -9.86 -16.24 -12.00
C SER A 134 -9.15 -14.93 -11.68
N HIS A 135 -9.77 -13.80 -12.03
CA HIS A 135 -9.25 -12.48 -11.69
C HIS A 135 -9.22 -12.23 -10.18
N ALA A 136 -10.31 -12.52 -9.46
CA ALA A 136 -10.39 -12.38 -8.00
C ALA A 136 -9.35 -13.25 -7.26
N ILE A 137 -9.14 -14.49 -7.70
CA ILE A 137 -8.11 -15.38 -7.15
C ILE A 137 -6.71 -14.79 -7.37
N ASN A 138 -6.43 -14.30 -8.58
CA ASN A 138 -5.13 -13.68 -8.88
C ASN A 138 -4.88 -12.43 -8.03
N LEU A 139 -5.92 -11.61 -7.80
CA LEU A 139 -5.86 -10.46 -6.91
C LEU A 139 -5.58 -10.89 -5.45
N TYR A 140 -6.29 -11.91 -4.96
CA TYR A 140 -6.05 -12.45 -3.62
C TYR A 140 -4.63 -13.02 -3.47
N LEU A 141 -4.13 -13.80 -4.43
CA LEU A 141 -2.79 -14.38 -4.36
C LEU A 141 -1.70 -13.31 -4.42
N ARG A 142 -1.94 -12.20 -5.13
CA ARG A 142 -0.99 -11.08 -5.26
C ARG A 142 -0.93 -10.21 -4.01
N TYR A 143 -2.07 -9.83 -3.44
CA TYR A 143 -2.14 -8.85 -2.35
C TYR A 143 -2.40 -9.45 -0.97
N LYS A 144 -2.97 -10.67 -0.92
CA LYS A 144 -3.30 -11.43 0.29
C LYS A 144 -3.96 -10.58 1.38
N PRO A 145 -5.08 -9.88 1.08
CA PRO A 145 -5.82 -9.13 2.08
C PRO A 145 -6.33 -10.07 3.19
N THR A 146 -6.57 -9.51 4.37
CA THR A 146 -7.21 -10.22 5.48
C THR A 146 -8.63 -10.65 5.07
N PRO A 147 -9.18 -11.74 5.63
CA PRO A 147 -10.52 -12.21 5.27
C PRO A 147 -11.61 -11.17 5.52
N GLU A 148 -11.46 -10.36 6.57
CA GLU A 148 -12.37 -9.25 6.91
C GLU A 148 -12.37 -8.16 5.83
N ASP A 149 -11.21 -7.84 5.25
CA ASP A 149 -11.08 -6.79 4.24
C ASP A 149 -11.23 -7.31 2.81
N LEU A 150 -11.36 -8.63 2.59
CA LEU A 150 -11.37 -9.22 1.26
C LEU A 150 -12.53 -8.71 0.41
N GLN A 151 -13.73 -8.63 0.98
CA GLN A 151 -14.90 -8.12 0.27
C GLN A 151 -14.70 -6.67 -0.17
N TYR A 152 -14.29 -5.81 0.77
CA TYR A 152 -14.01 -4.39 0.49
C TYR A 152 -12.89 -4.23 -0.53
N PHE A 153 -11.82 -5.02 -0.38
CA PHE A 153 -10.70 -5.01 -1.31
C PHE A 153 -11.15 -5.32 -2.74
N LEU A 154 -11.93 -6.38 -2.93
CA LEU A 154 -12.40 -6.81 -4.25
C LEU A 154 -13.33 -5.78 -4.90
N GLU A 155 -14.23 -5.16 -4.13
CA GLU A 155 -15.12 -4.10 -4.66
C GLU A 155 -14.36 -2.84 -5.08
N PHE A 156 -13.23 -2.55 -4.42
CA PHE A 156 -12.36 -1.44 -4.78
C PHE A 156 -11.40 -1.77 -5.94
N GLN A 157 -11.36 -3.02 -6.44
CA GLN A 157 -10.59 -3.41 -7.63
C GLN A 157 -11.31 -3.03 -8.93
N VAL A 158 -11.78 -1.79 -9.01
CA VAL A 158 -12.35 -1.21 -10.23
C VAL A 158 -11.34 -0.27 -10.89
N PRO A 159 -11.43 -0.05 -12.22
CA PRO A 159 -10.55 0.87 -12.91
C PRO A 159 -10.54 2.26 -12.26
N LYS A 160 -9.36 2.85 -12.11
CA LYS A 160 -9.18 4.20 -11.56
C LYS A 160 -9.04 5.20 -12.70
N GLN A 161 -9.71 6.33 -12.59
CA GLN A 161 -9.68 7.39 -13.59
C GLN A 161 -9.35 8.74 -12.96
N TRP A 162 -8.63 9.57 -13.72
CA TRP A 162 -8.35 10.94 -13.33
C TRP A 162 -9.44 11.87 -13.87
N ALA A 163 -9.96 12.75 -13.02
CA ALA A 163 -10.77 13.90 -13.40
C ALA A 163 -9.99 15.20 -13.14
N PRO A 164 -9.98 16.16 -14.09
CA PRO A 164 -10.46 16.01 -15.46
C PRO A 164 -9.62 14.99 -16.24
N MET A 165 -10.25 14.29 -17.19
CA MET A 165 -9.51 13.41 -18.10
C MET A 165 -8.61 14.25 -19.00
N PHE A 166 -7.44 13.73 -19.36
CA PHE A 166 -6.48 14.48 -20.20
C PHE A 166 -7.09 14.88 -21.57
N SER A 167 -7.99 14.05 -22.11
CA SER A 167 -8.75 14.32 -23.35
C SER A 167 -9.81 15.41 -23.21
N GLU A 168 -10.30 15.69 -22.00
CA GLU A 168 -11.33 16.69 -21.72
C GLU A 168 -10.74 18.07 -21.44
N LEU A 169 -9.43 18.14 -21.16
CA LEU A 169 -8.73 19.43 -21.10
C LEU A 169 -8.87 20.10 -22.47
N PRO A 170 -9.50 21.29 -22.56
CA PRO A 170 -9.83 21.87 -23.85
C PRO A 170 -8.53 22.22 -24.59
N LEU A 171 -8.16 21.38 -25.56
CA LEU A 171 -7.33 21.78 -26.70
C LEU A 171 -8.06 22.83 -27.56
N ARG A 172 -9.37 23.05 -27.31
CA ARG A 172 -10.24 24.01 -27.98
C ARG A 172 -9.86 25.45 -27.64
N HIS A 173 -9.85 26.31 -28.65
CA HIS A 173 -9.69 27.76 -28.52
C HIS A 173 -10.76 28.34 -27.57
N GLN A 174 -10.42 28.54 -26.30
CA GLN A 174 -11.24 29.29 -25.35
C GLN A 174 -11.41 30.74 -25.84
N ARG A 175 -12.57 31.04 -26.45
CA ARG A 175 -12.95 32.37 -26.97
C ARG A 175 -13.34 33.37 -25.88
N LYS A 176 -13.39 33.00 -24.60
CA LYS A 176 -13.58 33.94 -23.48
C LYS A 176 -12.41 33.83 -22.49
N LYS A 177 -11.60 34.89 -22.40
CA LYS A 177 -10.62 35.10 -21.32
C LYS A 177 -11.38 35.22 -20.00
N ALA A 178 -11.71 34.11 -19.34
CA ALA A 178 -11.94 34.16 -17.91
C ALA A 178 -10.62 34.60 -17.28
N SER A 179 -10.61 35.77 -16.62
CA SER A 179 -9.42 36.31 -15.96
C SER A 179 -8.95 35.34 -14.87
N SER A 180 -8.05 34.42 -15.22
CA SER A 180 -7.51 33.47 -14.27
C SER A 180 -6.64 34.25 -13.27
N PRO A 181 -6.88 34.14 -11.95
CA PRO A 181 -6.05 34.82 -10.98
C PRO A 181 -4.62 34.29 -11.09
N SER A 182 -3.64 35.18 -10.95
CA SER A 182 -2.22 34.84 -11.09
C SER A 182 -1.46 35.07 -9.80
N LEU A 183 -0.70 34.08 -9.38
CA LEU A 183 0.26 34.15 -8.29
C LEU A 183 1.64 34.53 -8.86
N ARG A 184 2.39 35.31 -8.09
CA ARG A 184 3.81 35.57 -8.35
C ARG A 184 4.57 35.47 -7.06
N PHE A 185 5.70 34.76 -7.10
CA PHE A 185 6.53 34.53 -5.92
C PHE A 185 7.76 35.46 -5.86
N SER A 186 7.95 36.35 -6.85
CA SER A 186 8.99 37.39 -6.85
C SER A 186 8.57 38.58 -7.74
N PHE A 187 9.21 39.74 -7.56
CA PHE A 187 8.88 41.00 -8.26
C PHE A 187 8.84 40.85 -9.79
N MET A 188 9.86 40.21 -10.36
CA MET A 188 9.99 39.92 -11.80
C MET A 188 9.86 38.41 -12.13
N GLY A 189 9.21 37.65 -11.24
CA GLY A 189 9.05 36.21 -11.38
C GLY A 189 8.02 35.78 -12.42
N PRO A 190 8.04 34.50 -12.82
CA PRO A 190 7.01 33.94 -13.69
C PRO A 190 5.64 33.98 -12.99
N ARG A 191 4.57 34.20 -13.77
CA ARG A 191 3.18 34.19 -13.30
C ARG A 191 2.64 32.78 -13.35
N LEU A 192 2.17 32.28 -12.20
CA LEU A 192 1.44 31.03 -12.09
C LEU A 192 -0.06 31.34 -12.04
N PHE A 193 -0.78 31.04 -13.11
CA PHE A 193 -2.23 31.17 -13.14
C PHE A 193 -2.87 30.05 -12.32
N VAL A 194 -3.98 30.30 -11.63
CA VAL A 194 -4.72 29.28 -10.89
C VAL A 194 -5.99 28.95 -11.65
N SER A 195 -6.23 27.67 -11.90
CA SER A 195 -7.48 27.16 -12.44
C SER A 195 -8.49 27.04 -11.30
N SER A 196 -9.55 27.84 -11.37
CA SER A 196 -10.69 27.75 -10.44
C SER A 196 -11.81 26.86 -10.96
N ALA A 197 -11.50 25.96 -11.90
CA ALA A 197 -12.44 24.93 -12.33
C ALA A 197 -12.75 23.98 -11.16
N GLN A 198 -14.04 23.69 -10.95
CA GLN A 198 -14.48 22.67 -10.00
C GLN A 198 -14.30 21.30 -10.64
N VAL A 199 -13.63 20.41 -9.94
CA VAL A 199 -13.46 19.02 -10.37
C VAL A 199 -14.28 18.15 -9.44
N SER A 200 -15.29 17.47 -9.97
CA SER A 200 -16.15 16.53 -9.23
C SER A 200 -16.13 15.16 -9.88
N SER A 201 -16.28 14.11 -9.08
CA SER A 201 -16.34 12.71 -9.52
C SER A 201 -17.77 12.15 -9.52
N ASP A 202 -18.80 13.00 -9.59
CA ASP A 202 -20.21 12.60 -9.59
C ASP A 202 -20.57 11.63 -8.46
N LYS A 203 -20.17 11.98 -7.23
CA LYS A 203 -20.31 11.17 -5.99
C LYS A 203 -19.45 9.90 -5.94
N LYS A 204 -18.63 9.60 -6.94
CA LYS A 204 -17.71 8.46 -6.88
C LYS A 204 -16.58 8.75 -5.90
N PRO A 205 -16.17 7.77 -5.07
CA PRO A 205 -15.12 7.96 -4.08
C PRO A 205 -13.78 8.34 -4.72
N VAL A 206 -13.11 9.31 -4.10
CA VAL A 206 -11.76 9.73 -4.48
C VAL A 206 -10.72 8.90 -3.72
N VAL A 207 -9.77 8.33 -4.45
CA VAL A 207 -8.66 7.49 -3.95
C VAL A 207 -7.29 8.16 -4.08
N GLY A 208 -7.25 9.39 -4.60
CA GLY A 208 -6.03 10.17 -4.66
C GLY A 208 -6.21 11.57 -5.23
N LEU A 209 -5.21 12.42 -5.01
CA LEU A 209 -5.18 13.80 -5.47
C LEU A 209 -3.79 14.14 -6.00
N ARG A 210 -3.72 15.04 -6.98
CA ARG A 210 -2.44 15.61 -7.44
C ARG A 210 -2.60 17.06 -7.88
N LEU A 211 -1.52 17.82 -7.76
CA LEU A 211 -1.40 19.13 -8.41
C LEU A 211 -0.86 18.94 -9.83
N TYR A 212 -1.38 19.71 -10.78
CA TYR A 212 -0.99 19.60 -12.18
C TYR A 212 -0.82 20.98 -12.82
N LEU A 213 0.11 21.08 -13.78
CA LEU A 213 0.37 22.31 -14.54
C LEU A 213 -0.22 22.18 -15.96
N GLU A 214 -1.39 22.77 -16.15
CA GLU A 214 -2.14 22.76 -17.40
C GLU A 214 -1.67 23.83 -18.41
N GLY A 215 -2.06 23.60 -19.66
CA GLY A 215 -1.91 24.54 -20.78
C GLY A 215 -0.59 24.38 -21.54
N LYS A 216 -0.53 24.93 -22.76
CA LYS A 216 0.65 24.85 -23.64
C LYS A 216 1.94 25.40 -23.01
N LYS A 217 1.80 26.32 -22.06
CA LYS A 217 2.92 26.95 -21.33
C LYS A 217 3.15 26.35 -19.94
N CYS A 218 2.36 25.34 -19.52
CA CYS A 218 2.39 24.72 -18.20
C CYS A 218 2.44 25.75 -17.06
N ASN A 219 1.65 26.80 -17.20
CA ASN A 219 1.64 27.94 -16.30
C ASN A 219 0.30 28.13 -15.59
N LYS A 220 -0.61 27.16 -15.71
CA LYS A 220 -1.89 27.13 -15.01
C LYS A 220 -1.87 25.98 -14.00
N LEU A 221 -1.87 26.30 -12.72
CA LEU A 221 -2.01 25.33 -11.64
C LEU A 221 -3.46 24.85 -11.54
N ALA A 222 -3.65 23.54 -11.60
CA ALA A 222 -4.92 22.86 -11.41
C ALA A 222 -4.77 21.73 -10.40
N ILE A 223 -5.91 21.25 -9.89
CA ILE A 223 -6.00 20.07 -9.02
C ILE A 223 -6.73 18.98 -9.80
N HIS A 224 -6.18 17.77 -9.77
CA HIS A 224 -6.80 16.59 -10.37
C HIS A 224 -7.12 15.59 -9.27
N ILE A 225 -8.24 14.90 -9.44
CA ILE A 225 -8.72 13.88 -8.50
C ILE A 225 -8.69 12.51 -9.18
N GLN A 226 -8.18 11.50 -8.49
CA GLN A 226 -8.28 10.12 -8.94
C GLN A 226 -9.49 9.48 -8.25
N HIS A 227 -10.44 8.99 -9.03
CA HIS A 227 -11.66 8.38 -8.54
C HIS A 227 -11.86 7.00 -9.17
N LEU A 228 -12.69 6.19 -8.55
CA LEU A 228 -13.11 4.90 -9.09
C LEU A 228 -14.04 5.10 -10.29
N SER A 229 -13.88 4.35 -11.38
CA SER A 229 -14.73 4.48 -12.57
C SER A 229 -16.19 4.14 -12.29
N SER A 230 -16.43 3.19 -11.38
CA SER A 230 -17.74 2.77 -10.88
C SER A 230 -17.80 2.94 -9.37
N LEU A 231 -19.00 3.21 -8.85
CA LEU A 231 -19.26 3.26 -7.42
C LEU A 231 -19.29 1.82 -6.86
N PRO A 232 -18.59 1.51 -5.74
CA PRO A 232 -18.71 0.22 -5.06
C PRO A 232 -20.16 -0.08 -4.65
N ASN A 233 -20.57 -1.34 -4.69
CA ASN A 233 -21.94 -1.73 -4.39
C ASN A 233 -22.30 -1.46 -2.93
N LEU A 234 -21.34 -1.64 -2.01
CA LEU A 234 -21.46 -1.27 -0.59
C LEU A 234 -21.91 0.18 -0.38
N MET A 235 -21.50 1.10 -1.28
CA MET A 235 -21.90 2.51 -1.19
C MET A 235 -23.26 2.79 -1.83
N ASN A 236 -23.75 1.88 -2.67
CA ASN A 236 -25.04 2.00 -3.33
C ASN A 236 -26.18 1.56 -2.40
N THR A 237 -25.99 0.48 -1.61
CA THR A 237 -26.98 0.01 -0.63
C THR A 237 -27.22 1.00 0.51
N ALA A 238 -26.17 1.71 0.95
CA ALA A 238 -26.28 2.86 1.84
C ALA A 238 -27.19 3.99 1.29
N SER A 239 -27.26 4.12 -0.04
CA SER A 239 -28.09 5.12 -0.73
C SER A 239 -29.50 4.62 -1.07
N SER A 240 -29.72 3.30 -1.19
CA SER A 240 -31.03 2.73 -1.54
C SER A 240 -31.97 2.61 -0.35
N ASN A 241 -31.44 2.34 0.85
CA ASN A 241 -32.24 2.32 2.09
C ASN A 241 -32.65 3.73 2.55
N THR A 242 -32.07 4.79 1.97
CA THR A 242 -32.28 6.20 2.31
C THR A 242 -32.80 7.04 1.15
N ALA A 243 -33.57 6.43 0.24
CA ALA A 243 -34.12 7.05 -0.97
C ALA A 243 -35.02 8.30 -0.73
N SER A 244 -35.26 8.72 0.52
CA SER A 244 -35.97 9.98 0.81
C SER A 244 -35.08 11.17 1.23
N ILE A 245 -33.79 11.00 1.58
CA ILE A 245 -32.94 12.14 2.04
C ILE A 245 -31.46 11.97 1.65
N SER A 246 -31.11 12.00 0.35
CA SER A 246 -29.70 12.15 -0.03
C SER A 246 -29.26 13.58 0.30
N ARG A 247 -28.48 13.76 1.38
CA ARG A 247 -27.95 15.08 1.76
C ARG A 247 -27.13 15.69 0.60
N PRO A 248 -27.29 16.98 0.29
CA PRO A 248 -26.53 17.61 -0.78
C PRO A 248 -25.03 17.58 -0.47
N CYS A 249 -24.20 17.42 -1.49
CA CYS A 249 -22.75 17.49 -1.32
C CYS A 249 -22.34 18.91 -0.89
N GLN A 250 -21.44 19.02 0.08
CA GLN A 250 -21.10 20.30 0.71
C GLN A 250 -19.65 20.69 0.40
N TRP A 251 -19.47 21.92 -0.08
CA TRP A 251 -18.16 22.50 -0.34
C TRP A 251 -17.61 23.15 0.92
N GLN A 252 -16.42 22.70 1.34
CA GLN A 252 -15.68 23.33 2.42
C GLN A 252 -14.28 23.65 1.96
N GLY A 253 -13.83 24.84 2.35
CA GLY A 253 -12.55 25.36 1.95
C GLY A 253 -11.83 26.05 3.07
N SER A 254 -10.51 26.06 2.94
CA SER A 254 -9.60 26.85 3.76
C SER A 254 -9.92 28.36 3.75
N ASP A 255 -10.73 28.80 2.79
CA ASP A 255 -11.10 30.20 2.59
C ASP A 255 -12.37 30.63 3.34
N GLN A 256 -13.11 29.67 3.93
CA GLN A 256 -14.29 29.90 4.78
C GLN A 256 -13.90 29.99 6.26
N TYR A 257 -12.70 29.53 6.64
CA TYR A 257 -12.21 29.64 8.01
C TYR A 257 -11.97 31.10 8.40
N PRO A 258 -12.19 31.46 9.69
CA PRO A 258 -11.86 32.79 10.18
C PRO A 258 -10.37 33.08 9.98
N SER A 259 -10.03 34.35 9.77
CA SER A 259 -8.65 34.78 9.45
C SER A 259 -7.61 34.34 10.49
N SER A 260 -8.02 34.09 11.74
CA SER A 260 -7.17 33.56 12.82
C SER A 260 -6.81 32.09 12.67
N ALA A 261 -7.64 31.30 11.96
CA ALA A 261 -7.43 29.88 11.70
C ALA A 261 -6.79 29.60 10.31
N GLN A 262 -6.50 30.66 9.55
CA GLN A 262 -5.81 30.57 8.27
C GLN A 262 -4.29 30.61 8.49
N PHE A 263 -3.64 29.46 8.36
CA PHE A 263 -2.18 29.38 8.38
C PHE A 263 -1.65 29.80 7.02
N LEU A 264 -1.04 30.99 6.93
CA LEU A 264 -0.56 31.56 5.69
C LEU A 264 0.96 31.48 5.59
N GLU A 265 1.46 30.60 4.73
CA GLU A 265 2.88 30.40 4.52
C GLU A 265 3.35 31.05 3.21
N PRO A 266 4.49 31.76 3.22
CA PRO A 266 5.12 32.24 1.99
C PRO A 266 5.88 31.10 1.31
N VAL A 267 5.78 30.99 -0.02
CA VAL A 267 6.49 29.92 -0.77
C VAL A 267 8.00 30.08 -0.72
N ARG A 268 8.52 31.28 -0.96
CA ARG A 268 9.97 31.58 -0.87
C ARG A 268 10.24 32.94 -0.25
N TRP A 269 9.46 33.95 -0.65
CA TRP A 269 9.67 35.33 -0.27
C TRP A 269 8.47 35.87 0.52
N LYS A 270 8.72 36.44 1.70
CA LYS A 270 7.67 36.87 2.66
C LYS A 270 6.70 37.95 2.13
N ARG A 271 7.10 38.71 1.11
CA ARG A 271 6.36 39.89 0.60
C ARG A 271 5.42 39.60 -0.59
N TYR A 272 5.32 38.35 -1.05
CA TYR A 272 4.52 38.01 -2.23
C TYR A 272 3.47 36.95 -1.90
N SER A 273 2.87 36.36 -2.95
CA SER A 273 1.77 35.40 -2.85
C SER A 273 2.01 34.35 -1.76
N LYS A 274 1.00 34.18 -0.90
CA LYS A 274 1.02 33.22 0.21
C LYS A 274 0.13 32.02 -0.10
N ILE A 275 0.28 30.96 0.68
CA ILE A 275 -0.51 29.74 0.55
C ILE A 275 -1.17 29.46 1.88
N CYS A 276 -2.45 29.14 1.84
CA CYS A 276 -3.18 28.69 3.01
C CYS A 276 -2.86 27.21 3.26
N THR A 277 -2.11 26.92 4.31
CA THR A 277 -1.73 25.57 4.75
C THR A 277 -2.71 24.98 5.77
N SER A 278 -3.84 25.66 5.99
CA SER A 278 -4.94 25.17 6.83
C SER A 278 -5.52 23.87 6.30
N VAL A 279 -5.84 22.97 7.23
CA VAL A 279 -6.40 21.66 6.89
C VAL A 279 -7.86 21.79 6.51
N VAL A 280 -8.21 21.31 5.32
CA VAL A 280 -9.60 21.21 4.86
C VAL A 280 -10.12 19.82 5.25
N LYS A 281 -10.93 19.78 6.31
CA LYS A 281 -11.66 18.60 6.79
C LYS A 281 -13.16 18.89 6.71
N HIS A 282 -14.00 17.86 6.83
CA HIS A 282 -15.43 18.01 7.00
C HIS A 282 -15.76 18.84 8.26
N ASP A 283 -16.89 19.53 8.24
CA ASP A 283 -17.38 20.28 9.38
C ASP A 283 -17.97 19.31 10.41
N PRO A 284 -17.50 19.33 11.68
CA PRO A 284 -18.07 18.47 12.72
C PRO A 284 -19.56 18.74 12.97
N THR A 285 -20.05 19.94 12.66
CA THR A 285 -21.48 20.28 12.79
C THR A 285 -22.36 19.52 11.81
N TRP A 286 -21.81 18.94 10.74
CA TRP A 286 -22.62 18.16 9.79
C TRP A 286 -22.99 16.77 10.32
N LEU A 287 -22.31 16.31 11.39
CA LEU A 287 -22.35 14.93 11.88
C LEU A 287 -23.54 14.62 12.81
N HIS A 288 -24.66 15.33 12.67
CA HIS A 288 -25.82 15.18 13.56
C HIS A 288 -26.50 13.79 13.54
N ASP A 289 -26.33 12.99 12.47
CA ASP A 289 -26.97 11.67 12.28
C ASP A 289 -25.99 10.50 12.09
N GLY A 290 -24.76 10.62 12.60
CA GLY A 290 -23.73 9.60 12.37
C GLY A 290 -23.32 9.46 10.89
N GLY A 291 -22.39 8.56 10.59
CA GLY A 291 -21.80 8.39 9.26
C GLY A 291 -20.53 9.20 9.03
N VAL A 292 -19.98 9.09 7.82
CA VAL A 292 -18.66 9.65 7.45
C VAL A 292 -18.77 10.53 6.21
N PHE A 293 -17.98 11.59 6.16
CA PHE A 293 -17.84 12.43 4.97
C PHE A 293 -16.58 12.07 4.19
N VAL A 294 -16.76 11.73 2.92
CA VAL A 294 -15.67 11.43 1.97
C VAL A 294 -15.57 12.51 0.92
N VAL A 295 -14.38 12.69 0.36
CA VAL A 295 -14.12 13.68 -0.68
C VAL A 295 -14.55 13.13 -2.04
N THR A 296 -15.33 13.91 -2.77
CA THR A 296 -15.83 13.60 -4.14
C THR A 296 -15.53 14.72 -5.12
N GLY A 297 -14.76 15.73 -4.70
CA GLY A 297 -14.35 16.81 -5.58
C GLY A 297 -13.35 17.74 -4.94
N ALA A 298 -12.69 18.54 -5.78
CA ALA A 298 -11.69 19.49 -5.36
C ALA A 298 -11.69 20.73 -6.25
N GLN A 299 -11.28 21.86 -5.67
CA GLN A 299 -11.15 23.13 -6.37
C GLN A 299 -10.00 23.94 -5.76
N LEU A 300 -9.24 24.64 -6.61
CA LEU A 300 -8.27 25.64 -6.19
C LEU A 300 -8.85 27.05 -6.34
N LEU A 301 -8.62 27.89 -5.34
CA LEU A 301 -9.09 29.26 -5.33
C LEU A 301 -7.93 30.20 -5.01
N SER A 302 -7.84 31.33 -5.71
CA SER A 302 -6.93 32.41 -5.33
C SER A 302 -7.75 33.61 -4.88
N LYS A 303 -7.57 34.04 -3.63
CA LYS A 303 -8.20 35.25 -3.07
C LYS A 303 -7.18 36.40 -2.96
N GLY A 304 -7.67 37.63 -3.01
CA GLY A 304 -6.86 38.84 -2.87
C GLY A 304 -6.24 39.36 -4.18
N LYS A 305 -5.62 40.54 -4.10
CA LYS A 305 -4.90 41.17 -5.20
C LYS A 305 -3.40 41.04 -4.97
N TRP A 306 -2.63 40.91 -6.06
CA TRP A 306 -1.17 40.95 -5.96
C TRP A 306 -0.73 42.27 -5.30
N PRO A 307 0.23 42.25 -4.34
CA PRO A 307 1.11 41.15 -3.95
C PRO A 307 0.58 40.17 -2.89
N ASN A 308 -0.55 40.48 -2.23
CA ASN A 308 -1.10 39.70 -1.11
C ASN A 308 -2.10 38.61 -1.55
N SER A 309 -1.91 38.03 -2.74
CA SER A 309 -2.78 36.95 -3.22
C SER A 309 -2.53 35.67 -2.42
N VAL A 310 -3.58 34.99 -1.99
CA VAL A 310 -3.52 33.74 -1.22
C VAL A 310 -4.13 32.60 -2.00
N LEU A 311 -3.40 31.48 -2.11
CA LEU A 311 -3.91 30.23 -2.66
C LEU A 311 -4.64 29.41 -1.57
N HIS A 312 -5.86 28.99 -1.87
CA HIS A 312 -6.73 28.20 -1.02
C HIS A 312 -7.13 26.89 -1.70
N LEU A 313 -7.30 25.86 -0.89
CA LEU A 313 -7.90 24.58 -1.27
C LEU A 313 -9.36 24.53 -0.80
N ARG A 314 -10.22 24.01 -1.67
CA ARG A 314 -11.61 23.62 -1.41
C ARG A 314 -11.81 22.17 -1.78
N LEU A 315 -12.51 21.43 -0.93
CA LEU A 315 -12.89 20.04 -1.15
C LEU A 315 -14.41 19.93 -1.09
N LEU A 316 -14.96 19.04 -1.91
CA LEU A 316 -16.36 18.68 -1.92
C LEU A 316 -16.53 17.39 -1.12
N PHE A 317 -17.43 17.42 -0.14
CA PHE A 317 -17.73 16.30 0.74
C PHE A 317 -19.08 15.69 0.41
N THR A 318 -19.12 14.36 0.38
CA THR A 318 -20.34 13.55 0.28
C THR A 318 -20.50 12.73 1.54
N HIS A 319 -21.71 12.72 2.10
CA HIS A 319 -22.05 11.96 3.30
C HIS A 319 -22.30 10.49 2.93
N LEU A 320 -21.67 9.58 3.68
CA LEU A 320 -21.92 8.15 3.67
C LEU A 320 -22.57 7.78 5.00
N PRO A 321 -23.87 7.46 5.02
CA PRO A 321 -24.55 7.03 6.23
C PRO A 321 -24.05 5.65 6.67
N HIS A 322 -24.21 5.32 7.95
CA HIS A 322 -23.88 4.00 8.54
C HIS A 322 -22.43 3.51 8.38
N CYS A 323 -21.54 4.32 7.84
CA CYS A 323 -20.11 4.06 7.82
C CYS A 323 -19.43 4.59 9.09
N SER A 324 -18.32 3.98 9.50
CA SER A 324 -17.44 4.51 10.54
C SER A 324 -15.99 4.52 10.08
N ILE A 325 -15.16 5.39 10.68
CA ILE A 325 -13.74 5.48 10.33
C ILE A 325 -12.95 4.49 11.19
N ARG A 326 -12.39 3.45 10.57
CA ARG A 326 -11.51 2.48 11.24
C ARG A 326 -10.13 3.04 11.52
N LYS A 327 -9.52 3.62 10.48
CA LYS A 327 -8.14 4.11 10.52
C LYS A 327 -8.02 5.33 9.62
N THR A 328 -7.18 6.29 10.03
CA THR A 328 -6.80 7.39 9.14
C THR A 328 -5.30 7.57 9.09
N GLU A 329 -4.82 8.00 7.93
CA GLU A 329 -3.40 8.20 7.70
C GLU A 329 -3.17 9.40 6.78
N TRP A 330 -2.19 10.23 7.12
CA TRP A 330 -1.74 11.30 6.23
C TRP A 330 -0.69 10.74 5.28
N ALA A 331 -0.89 10.96 3.99
CA ALA A 331 0.15 10.74 3.00
C ALA A 331 0.61 12.07 2.42
N ALA A 332 1.93 12.21 2.32
CA ALA A 332 2.59 13.22 1.52
C ALA A 332 3.15 12.55 0.25
N VAL A 333 3.71 13.36 -0.62
CA VAL A 333 4.51 12.87 -1.75
C VAL A 333 5.57 11.91 -1.22
N PRO A 334 5.78 10.73 -1.83
CA PRO A 334 6.88 9.85 -1.43
C PRO A 334 8.18 10.63 -1.56
N GLU A 335 8.85 10.89 -0.44
CA GLU A 335 10.21 11.42 -0.48
C GLU A 335 11.02 10.44 -1.31
N GLY A 336 11.58 10.91 -2.42
CA GLY A 336 12.44 10.09 -3.27
C GLY A 336 13.52 9.42 -2.41
N PRO A 337 14.06 8.26 -2.81
CA PRO A 337 14.94 7.47 -1.97
C PRO A 337 16.03 8.37 -1.41
N HIS A 338 16.03 8.51 -0.09
CA HIS A 338 17.07 9.25 0.60
C HIS A 338 18.41 8.75 0.08
N LYS A 339 19.22 9.69 -0.39
CA LYS A 339 20.65 9.48 -0.62
C LYS A 339 21.29 9.15 0.72
N THR A 340 21.22 7.90 1.16
CA THR A 340 22.16 7.36 2.13
C THR A 340 23.43 7.02 1.36
N SER A 341 24.26 8.04 1.21
CA SER A 341 25.68 7.87 0.92
C SER A 341 26.30 7.12 2.09
N ILE A 342 26.39 5.80 2.00
CA ILE A 342 27.38 5.02 2.73
C ILE A 342 28.23 4.31 1.68
N LEU A 343 29.46 4.80 1.58
CA LEU A 343 30.54 4.21 0.82
C LEU A 343 30.80 2.79 1.34
N THR A 344 30.71 1.78 0.48
CA THR A 344 31.52 0.56 0.58
C THR A 344 31.86 0.05 -0.81
N ASN A 345 32.89 0.66 -1.40
CA ASN A 345 33.75 -0.01 -2.38
C ASN A 345 34.63 -0.98 -1.60
N ILE A 346 34.40 -2.29 -1.69
CA ILE A 346 35.49 -3.27 -1.72
C ILE A 346 35.10 -4.42 -2.65
N SER A 347 35.90 -4.56 -3.70
CA SER A 347 35.88 -5.59 -4.72
C SER A 347 36.30 -6.96 -4.17
N THR A 348 35.72 -8.04 -4.68
CA THR A 348 36.49 -9.24 -5.05
C THR A 348 36.01 -9.78 -6.40
N THR A 349 36.89 -9.62 -7.37
CA THR A 349 36.87 -10.19 -8.70
C THR A 349 37.11 -11.70 -8.61
N PHE A 350 36.34 -12.52 -9.34
CA PHE A 350 36.92 -13.65 -10.09
C PHE A 350 36.10 -13.91 -11.35
N THR A 351 36.82 -13.91 -12.46
CA THR A 351 36.41 -14.05 -13.84
C THR A 351 36.17 -15.51 -14.24
N PHE A 352 35.10 -15.78 -15.00
CA PHE A 352 35.15 -16.79 -16.06
C PHE A 352 34.42 -16.29 -17.30
N THR A 353 35.00 -16.60 -18.45
CA THR A 353 34.92 -15.92 -19.73
C THR A 353 33.78 -16.40 -20.62
N GLN A 354 33.06 -15.47 -21.27
CA GLN A 354 32.78 -15.55 -22.71
C GLN A 354 32.33 -14.19 -23.28
N ARG A 355 33.08 -13.70 -24.28
CA ARG A 355 32.77 -12.55 -25.17
C ARG A 355 31.60 -12.96 -26.07
N THR A 356 30.60 -12.13 -26.42
CA THR A 356 30.56 -11.07 -27.48
C THR A 356 29.13 -10.43 -27.53
N PRO A 357 28.83 -9.39 -28.34
CA PRO A 357 28.71 -7.94 -28.07
C PRO A 357 27.25 -7.40 -27.84
N PRO A 358 27.03 -6.08 -27.60
CA PRO A 358 25.96 -5.55 -26.75
C PRO A 358 24.69 -5.11 -27.49
N GLY A 359 23.54 -5.27 -26.85
CA GLY A 359 22.29 -4.69 -27.29
C GLY A 359 21.14 -4.98 -26.32
N GLN A 360 20.64 -3.91 -25.70
CA GLN A 360 19.40 -3.82 -24.91
C GLN A 360 19.47 -4.36 -23.48
N ASP A 361 19.79 -3.44 -22.57
CA ASP A 361 19.57 -3.57 -21.14
C ASP A 361 18.10 -3.91 -20.85
N LYS A 362 17.93 -5.05 -20.18
CA LYS A 362 16.70 -5.47 -19.52
C LYS A 362 16.34 -4.42 -18.47
N GLN A 363 15.33 -3.60 -18.77
CA GLN A 363 14.63 -2.81 -17.76
C GLN A 363 14.05 -3.75 -16.72
N ALA A 364 14.51 -3.58 -15.48
CA ALA A 364 13.92 -4.17 -14.29
C ALA A 364 12.42 -3.87 -14.27
N ALA A 365 11.62 -4.93 -14.18
CA ALA A 365 10.17 -4.87 -14.17
C ALA A 365 9.68 -3.97 -13.02
N ALA A 366 9.16 -2.80 -13.38
CA ALA A 366 8.26 -2.04 -12.51
C ALA A 366 7.04 -2.92 -12.18
N PRO A 367 6.43 -2.82 -10.98
CA PRO A 367 5.29 -3.64 -10.62
C PRO A 367 4.17 -3.40 -11.64
N ALA A 368 3.82 -4.44 -12.39
CA ALA A 368 2.81 -4.39 -13.44
C ALA A 368 1.47 -3.94 -12.84
N ALA A 369 1.16 -2.65 -12.96
CA ALA A 369 -0.13 -2.07 -12.69
C ALA A 369 -1.04 -2.44 -13.87
N LEU A 370 -1.83 -3.50 -13.69
CA LEU A 370 -2.90 -3.90 -14.60
C LEU A 370 -4.05 -2.88 -14.51
N ASN A 371 -3.83 -1.68 -15.03
CA ASN A 371 -4.92 -0.77 -15.36
C ASN A 371 -5.16 -0.92 -16.87
N SER A 372 -6.00 -1.87 -17.27
CA SER A 372 -6.41 -1.99 -18.67
C SER A 372 -7.37 -0.84 -18.99
N GLY A 373 -6.89 0.13 -19.76
CA GLY A 373 -7.70 1.19 -20.35
C GLY A 373 -7.28 2.58 -19.89
N VAL A 374 -6.71 3.32 -20.84
CA VAL A 374 -6.32 4.75 -20.81
C VAL A 374 -4.91 5.01 -20.24
N TYR A 375 -3.95 5.05 -21.18
CA TYR A 375 -2.57 5.59 -21.08
C TYR A 375 -1.69 5.06 -19.93
N PRO A 376 -0.82 4.04 -20.16
CA PRO A 376 0.14 3.56 -19.17
C PRO A 376 1.23 4.61 -18.87
N ASP A 377 1.57 5.41 -19.87
CA ASP A 377 2.32 6.64 -19.67
C ASP A 377 1.32 7.73 -19.32
N GLY A 378 1.29 8.13 -18.05
CA GLY A 378 0.68 9.40 -17.66
C GLY A 378 1.07 10.50 -18.66
N PRO A 379 0.26 11.57 -18.78
CA PRO A 379 0.41 12.54 -19.86
C PRO A 379 1.87 13.00 -20.01
N PRO A 380 2.40 13.09 -21.25
CA PRO A 380 3.82 13.29 -21.49
C PRO A 380 4.31 14.49 -20.69
N VAL A 381 5.30 14.24 -19.82
CA VAL A 381 5.91 15.26 -18.97
C VAL A 381 6.33 16.43 -19.87
N PRO A 382 5.74 17.63 -19.71
CA PRO A 382 6.01 18.72 -20.63
C PRO A 382 7.49 19.15 -20.52
N VAL A 383 8.25 18.83 -21.57
CA VAL A 383 9.70 19.09 -21.70
C VAL A 383 10.04 20.59 -21.57
N SER A 384 9.04 21.49 -21.65
CA SER A 384 9.21 22.95 -21.71
C SER A 384 9.08 23.72 -20.40
N SER A 385 8.81 23.11 -19.24
CA SER A 385 8.42 23.85 -18.02
C SER A 385 9.34 23.73 -16.79
N ARG A 386 10.65 23.51 -16.99
CA ARG A 386 11.67 23.52 -15.91
C ARG A 386 11.64 24.76 -14.99
N LYS A 387 11.01 25.88 -15.39
CA LYS A 387 10.95 27.12 -14.58
C LYS A 387 9.86 27.10 -13.51
N LEU A 388 8.68 26.52 -13.78
CA LEU A 388 7.54 26.54 -12.85
C LEU A 388 7.43 25.29 -11.98
N LEU A 389 7.97 24.14 -12.44
CA LEU A 389 8.16 22.94 -11.62
C LEU A 389 9.05 23.17 -10.39
N LYS A 390 9.87 24.24 -10.40
CA LYS A 390 10.63 24.68 -9.21
C LYS A 390 9.74 25.20 -8.08
N TYR A 391 8.49 25.54 -8.38
CA TYR A 391 7.54 26.07 -7.42
C TYR A 391 6.40 25.09 -7.11
N VAL A 392 6.18 24.02 -7.88
CA VAL A 392 5.01 23.14 -7.68
C VAL A 392 5.49 21.69 -7.70
N GLU A 393 5.08 20.95 -6.66
CA GLU A 393 5.25 19.51 -6.58
C GLU A 393 4.06 18.82 -7.27
N THR A 394 4.33 18.13 -8.38
CA THR A 394 3.29 17.51 -9.22
C THR A 394 3.18 16.00 -9.02
N ALA A 395 3.82 15.47 -7.99
CA ALA A 395 3.76 14.05 -7.67
C ALA A 395 2.35 13.61 -7.27
N GLU A 396 2.01 12.37 -7.62
CA GLU A 396 0.69 11.79 -7.36
C GLU A 396 0.61 11.26 -5.93
N ILE A 397 -0.45 11.60 -5.22
CA ILE A 397 -0.71 11.11 -3.88
C ILE A 397 -1.95 10.23 -3.96
N VAL A 398 -1.70 8.94 -4.18
CA VAL A 398 -2.71 7.92 -4.42
C VAL A 398 -2.51 6.80 -3.43
N ARG A 399 -3.62 6.20 -2.98
CA ARG A 399 -3.59 4.90 -2.31
C ARG A 399 -4.41 3.90 -3.10
N GLY A 400 -3.96 2.65 -3.11
CA GLY A 400 -4.61 1.63 -3.92
C GLY A 400 -4.32 0.21 -3.46
N PRO A 401 -4.42 -0.77 -4.37
CA PRO A 401 -4.34 -2.19 -4.01
C PRO A 401 -3.01 -2.62 -3.40
N HIS A 402 -1.94 -1.88 -3.67
CA HIS A 402 -0.60 -2.14 -3.14
C HIS A 402 -0.46 -1.67 -1.68
N ASP A 403 -1.34 -0.76 -1.24
CA ASP A 403 -1.36 -0.24 0.12
C ASP A 403 -2.39 -1.03 0.93
N THR A 404 -1.96 -2.09 1.61
CA THR A 404 -2.84 -2.91 2.45
C THR A 404 -3.64 -2.04 3.43
N PRO A 405 -4.98 -2.15 3.50
CA PRO A 405 -5.85 -3.20 2.94
C PRO A 405 -6.50 -2.89 1.57
N GLY A 406 -6.09 -1.84 0.88
CA GLY A 406 -6.40 -1.59 -0.53
C GLY A 406 -7.69 -0.82 -0.85
N HIS A 407 -8.50 -0.45 0.15
CA HIS A 407 -9.77 0.29 0.00
C HIS A 407 -9.73 1.68 0.67
N TRP A 408 -8.71 2.46 0.36
CA TRP A 408 -8.48 3.78 0.97
C TRP A 408 -9.29 4.89 0.29
N LEU A 409 -9.86 5.78 1.10
CA LEU A 409 -10.65 6.92 0.65
C LEU A 409 -10.10 8.24 1.16
N VAL A 410 -10.19 9.29 0.35
CA VAL A 410 -9.78 10.63 0.77
C VAL A 410 -10.86 11.26 1.65
N THR A 411 -10.47 11.74 2.84
CA THR A 411 -11.38 12.39 3.81
C THR A 411 -10.94 13.81 4.21
N ALA A 412 -9.72 14.21 3.88
CA ALA A 412 -9.24 15.57 4.09
C ALA A 412 -8.04 15.88 3.20
N GLY A 413 -7.69 17.16 3.10
CA GLY A 413 -6.48 17.59 2.40
C GLY A 413 -6.00 18.96 2.88
N LYS A 414 -4.73 19.25 2.65
CA LYS A 414 -4.14 20.57 2.89
C LYS A 414 -3.05 20.87 1.88
N LEU A 415 -2.88 22.14 1.54
CA LEU A 415 -1.69 22.58 0.82
C LEU A 415 -0.53 22.68 1.80
N VAL A 416 0.67 22.43 1.33
CA VAL A 416 1.90 22.57 2.11
C VAL A 416 2.95 23.32 1.32
N VAL A 417 3.87 23.97 2.03
CA VAL A 417 5.08 24.53 1.43
C VAL A 417 6.27 23.73 1.94
N ASP A 418 6.85 22.89 1.09
CA ASP A 418 8.05 22.11 1.43
C ASP A 418 9.18 22.42 0.45
N GLY A 419 10.38 22.69 0.97
CA GLY A 419 11.53 23.12 0.15
C GLY A 419 11.29 24.36 -0.73
N GLY A 420 10.29 25.18 -0.37
CA GLY A 420 9.83 26.32 -1.17
C GLY A 420 9.09 25.96 -2.47
N LYS A 421 8.47 24.76 -2.49
CA LYS A 421 7.50 24.30 -3.48
C LYS A 421 6.12 24.16 -2.86
N ILE A 422 5.09 24.30 -3.68
CA ILE A 422 3.70 24.04 -3.35
C ILE A 422 3.46 22.53 -3.47
N GLY A 423 3.19 21.88 -2.35
CA GLY A 423 2.78 20.49 -2.29
C GLY A 423 1.34 20.32 -1.81
N LEU A 424 0.92 19.07 -1.77
CA LEU A 424 -0.38 18.65 -1.26
C LEU A 424 -0.14 17.55 -0.22
N HIS A 425 -0.83 17.60 0.92
CA HIS A 425 -0.92 16.47 1.84
C HIS A 425 -2.37 16.01 1.88
N VAL A 426 -2.58 14.70 1.78
CA VAL A 426 -3.91 14.10 1.68
C VAL A 426 -4.12 13.17 2.85
N LYS A 427 -5.29 13.26 3.48
CA LYS A 427 -5.69 12.34 4.54
C LYS A 427 -6.54 11.23 3.94
N PHE A 428 -6.04 10.01 4.08
CA PHE A 428 -6.76 8.80 3.72
C PHE A 428 -7.44 8.21 4.95
N ALA A 429 -8.58 7.57 4.74
CA ALA A 429 -9.30 6.80 5.75
C ALA A 429 -9.67 5.42 5.20
N LEU A 430 -9.65 4.45 6.10
CA LEU A 430 -10.33 3.17 5.95
C LEU A 430 -11.67 3.28 6.65
N LEU A 431 -12.70 2.83 5.95
CA LEU A 431 -14.06 2.82 6.48
C LEU A 431 -14.45 1.39 6.81
N ASP A 432 -15.16 1.23 7.93
CA ASP A 432 -15.91 0.02 8.21
C ASP A 432 -17.36 0.23 7.75
N TYR A 433 -17.91 -0.82 7.13
CA TYR A 433 -19.25 -0.87 6.55
C TYR A 433 -20.13 -1.89 7.30
N PRO A 434 -20.42 -1.66 8.60
CA PRO A 434 -21.12 -2.66 9.42
C PRO A 434 -22.55 -2.95 8.96
N ASP A 435 -23.24 -1.98 8.33
CA ASP A 435 -24.66 -2.08 7.92
C ASP A 435 -24.96 -1.34 6.60
N CYS A 436 -24.02 -1.28 5.66
CA CYS A 436 -24.22 -0.57 4.38
C CYS A 436 -24.85 -1.42 3.28
#